data_AF-R7HMZ8-F1
#
_entry.id   AF-R7HMZ8-F1
#
_cell.length_a   1.000
_cell.length_b   1.000
_cell.length_c   1.000
_cell.angle_alpha   90.00
_cell.angle_beta   90.00
_cell.angle_gamma   90.00
#
_symmetry.space_group_name_H-M   'P 1'
#
loop_
_entity.id
_entity.type
_entity.pdbx_description
1 polymer ?
#
loop_
_entity_poly.entity_id
_entity_poly.type
_entity_poly.pdbx_seq_one_letter_code
_entity_poly.pdbx_strand_id
1 'polypeptide(L)'
;MKRLFLVFSILLANLAAFAGPIDDNCSTIYDSIIAGDISKAEDAASKVYAQKSACSATNLADLAIIYHQLVDKSSDAVTRYDYVLKTIDCYNSAVGKDSNAARARFTEKRVDMDAVAKNYNANLSKFQQAVSDSMNF
;
A
#
# COMPACT_ATOMS: atom_id res chain seq x y z
N MET A 1 -28.61 -6.50 -34.70
CA MET A 1 -27.48 -5.98 -33.92
C MET A 1 -27.98 -5.37 -32.61
N LYS A 2 -28.14 -6.16 -31.55
CA LYS A 2 -28.70 -5.70 -30.25
C LYS A 2 -28.09 -6.49 -29.07
N ARG A 3 -26.76 -6.61 -28.95
CA ARG A 3 -26.14 -7.31 -27.78
C ARG A 3 -24.77 -6.77 -27.33
N LEU A 4 -24.38 -5.54 -27.70
CA LEU A 4 -23.06 -4.99 -27.32
C LEU A 4 -23.07 -4.01 -26.14
N PHE A 5 -24.22 -3.82 -25.46
CA PHE A 5 -24.34 -2.81 -24.39
C PHE A 5 -24.28 -3.36 -22.96
N LEU A 6 -24.11 -4.68 -22.76
CA LEU A 6 -24.21 -5.29 -21.43
C LEU A 6 -22.87 -5.55 -20.72
N VAL A 7 -21.73 -5.46 -21.42
CA VAL A 7 -20.41 -5.74 -20.82
C VAL A 7 -19.78 -4.51 -20.17
N PHE A 8 -20.19 -3.30 -20.57
CA PHE A 8 -19.69 -2.06 -19.96
C PHE A 8 -20.39 -1.70 -18.64
N SER A 9 -21.62 -2.18 -18.43
CA SER A 9 -22.42 -1.85 -17.23
C SER A 9 -22.00 -2.63 -15.98
N ILE A 10 -21.35 -3.80 -16.14
CA ILE A 10 -20.91 -4.63 -15.01
C ILE A 10 -19.56 -4.14 -14.45
N LEU A 11 -18.72 -3.48 -15.26
CA LEU A 11 -17.49 -2.86 -14.76
C LEU A 11 -17.79 -1.61 -13.91
N LEU A 12 -18.77 -0.81 -14.32
CA LEU A 12 -19.18 0.41 -13.59
C LEU A 12 -19.96 0.09 -12.31
N ALA A 13 -20.74 -1.00 -12.27
CA ALA A 13 -21.46 -1.42 -11.06
C ALA A 13 -20.54 -1.93 -9.94
N ASN A 14 -19.36 -2.46 -10.28
CA ASN A 14 -18.34 -2.83 -9.29
C ASN A 14 -17.44 -1.65 -8.89
N LEU A 15 -17.45 -0.53 -9.61
CA LEU A 15 -16.63 0.63 -9.24
C LEU A 15 -17.29 1.47 -8.13
N ALA A 16 -18.62 1.49 -8.07
CA ALA A 16 -19.38 2.25 -7.06
C ALA A 16 -19.66 1.46 -5.76
N ALA A 17 -19.61 0.13 -5.80
CA ALA A 17 -19.86 -0.73 -4.63
C ALA A 17 -18.60 -1.06 -3.79
N PHE A 18 -17.40 -0.70 -4.29
CA PHE A 18 -16.12 -1.09 -3.69
C PHE A 18 -15.38 0.03 -2.95
N ALA A 19 -15.88 1.27 -2.97
CA ALA A 19 -15.28 2.36 -2.19
C ALA A 19 -15.42 2.10 -0.67
N GLY A 20 -16.59 1.62 -0.22
CA GLY A 20 -16.89 1.38 1.21
C GLY A 20 -15.88 0.45 1.92
N PRO A 21 -15.64 -0.77 1.43
CA PRO A 21 -14.71 -1.69 2.08
C PRO A 21 -13.25 -1.22 2.07
N ILE A 22 -12.82 -0.49 1.04
CA ILE A 22 -11.45 0.05 0.96
C ILE A 22 -11.26 1.18 1.97
N ASP A 23 -12.21 2.11 2.03
CA ASP A 23 -12.14 3.25 2.93
C ASP A 23 -12.27 2.82 4.41
N ASP A 24 -13.14 1.84 4.72
CA ASP A 24 -13.28 1.24 6.05
C ASP A 24 -11.99 0.54 6.51
N ASN A 25 -11.33 -0.19 5.60
CA ASN A 25 -10.05 -0.84 5.90
C ASN A 25 -8.94 0.20 6.08
N CYS A 26 -8.88 1.26 5.27
CA CYS A 26 -7.94 2.36 5.45
C CYS A 26 -8.10 3.03 6.83
N SER A 27 -9.33 3.29 7.28
CA SER A 27 -9.59 3.82 8.64
C SER A 27 -9.11 2.84 9.71
N THR A 28 -9.43 1.56 9.55
CA THR A 28 -9.03 0.50 10.49
C THR A 28 -7.51 0.43 10.63
N ILE A 29 -6.76 0.63 9.56
CA ILE A 29 -5.29 0.62 9.61
C ILE A 29 -4.77 1.75 10.50
N TYR A 30 -5.23 2.98 10.30
CA TYR A 30 -4.78 4.13 11.10
C TYR A 30 -5.09 3.94 12.60
N ASP A 31 -6.31 3.52 12.92
CA ASP A 31 -6.71 3.28 14.31
C ASP A 31 -5.88 2.17 14.97
N SER A 32 -5.60 1.10 14.22
CA SER A 32 -4.82 -0.04 14.72
C SER A 32 -3.35 0.31 14.93
N ILE A 33 -2.74 1.12 14.05
CA ILE A 33 -1.38 1.63 14.22
C ILE A 33 -1.27 2.53 15.46
N ILE A 34 -2.24 3.42 15.68
CA ILE A 34 -2.29 4.31 16.86
C ILE A 34 -2.49 3.47 18.14
N ALA A 35 -3.35 2.47 18.10
CA ALA A 35 -3.60 1.55 19.21
C ALA A 35 -2.44 0.58 19.48
N GLY A 36 -1.43 0.51 18.60
CA GLY A 36 -0.33 -0.46 18.68
C GLY A 36 -0.71 -1.88 18.27
N ASP A 37 -1.91 -2.08 17.71
CA ASP A 37 -2.39 -3.37 17.18
C ASP A 37 -1.86 -3.57 15.76
N ILE A 38 -0.58 -3.96 15.68
CA ILE A 38 0.13 -4.09 14.40
C ILE A 38 -0.44 -5.24 13.55
N SER A 39 -0.88 -6.32 14.18
CA SER A 39 -1.48 -7.46 13.46
C SER A 39 -2.77 -7.07 12.74
N LYS A 40 -3.62 -6.27 13.38
CA LYS A 40 -4.86 -5.78 12.76
C LYS A 40 -4.59 -4.75 11.65
N ALA A 41 -3.58 -3.91 11.83
CA ALA A 41 -3.12 -2.99 10.79
C ALA A 41 -2.61 -3.74 9.55
N GLU A 42 -1.83 -4.81 9.75
CA GLU A 42 -1.28 -5.64 8.67
C GLU A 42 -2.36 -6.40 7.89
N ASP A 43 -3.34 -6.98 8.59
CA ASP A 43 -4.46 -7.69 7.95
C ASP A 43 -5.31 -6.73 7.10
N ALA A 44 -5.63 -5.56 7.65
CA ALA A 44 -6.37 -4.54 6.91
C ALA A 44 -5.57 -4.00 5.71
N ALA A 45 -4.27 -3.73 5.88
CA ALA A 45 -3.41 -3.28 4.78
C ALA A 45 -3.31 -4.34 3.67
N SER A 46 -3.18 -5.61 4.04
CA SER A 46 -3.10 -6.73 3.09
C SER A 46 -4.39 -6.90 2.29
N LYS A 47 -5.57 -6.70 2.91
CA LYS A 47 -6.86 -6.71 2.22
C LYS A 47 -6.98 -5.59 1.19
N VAL A 48 -6.55 -4.38 1.53
CA VAL A 48 -6.55 -3.25 0.57
C VAL A 48 -5.53 -3.49 -0.54
N TYR A 49 -4.34 -3.99 -0.22
CA TYR A 49 -3.30 -4.30 -1.20
C TYR A 49 -3.74 -5.38 -2.20
N ALA A 50 -4.47 -6.39 -1.76
CA ALA A 50 -5.04 -7.41 -2.64
C ALA A 50 -6.03 -6.82 -3.68
N GLN A 51 -6.60 -5.63 -3.38
CA GLN A 51 -7.52 -4.91 -4.25
C GLN A 51 -6.89 -3.64 -4.85
N LYS A 52 -5.54 -3.57 -4.92
CA LYS A 52 -4.81 -2.36 -5.35
C LYS A 52 -5.21 -1.83 -6.73
N SER A 53 -5.68 -2.68 -7.64
CA SER A 53 -6.13 -2.27 -8.98
C SER A 53 -7.34 -1.35 -8.93
N ALA A 54 -8.24 -1.56 -7.96
CA ALA A 54 -9.44 -0.76 -7.73
C ALA A 54 -9.16 0.49 -6.88
N CYS A 55 -8.03 0.55 -6.17
CA CYS A 55 -7.67 1.67 -5.30
C CYS A 55 -7.43 2.96 -6.09
N SER A 56 -7.86 4.10 -5.55
CA SER A 56 -7.48 5.41 -6.07
C SER A 56 -6.00 5.71 -5.80
N ALA A 57 -5.45 6.77 -6.43
CA ALA A 57 -4.08 7.21 -6.14
C ALA A 57 -3.89 7.60 -4.66
N THR A 58 -4.91 8.17 -4.02
CA THR A 58 -4.85 8.53 -2.60
C THR A 58 -4.90 7.30 -1.69
N ASN A 59 -5.70 6.28 -2.00
CA ASN A 59 -5.68 5.02 -1.25
C ASN A 59 -4.32 4.31 -1.38
N LEU A 60 -3.72 4.30 -2.57
CA LEU A 60 -2.39 3.72 -2.81
C LEU A 60 -1.29 4.51 -2.09
N ALA A 61 -1.41 5.84 -2.05
CA ALA A 61 -0.51 6.70 -1.29
C ALA A 61 -0.58 6.43 0.22
N ASP A 62 -1.79 6.29 0.77
CA ASP A 62 -2.00 5.90 2.16
C ASP A 62 -1.38 4.52 2.45
N LEU A 63 -1.60 3.53 1.57
CA LEU A 63 -0.97 2.22 1.70
C LEU A 63 0.56 2.26 1.70
N ALA A 64 1.16 3.09 0.85
CA ALA A 64 2.61 3.24 0.81
C ALA A 64 3.15 3.78 2.15
N ILE A 65 2.49 4.78 2.73
CA ILE A 65 2.85 5.33 4.05
C ILE A 65 2.69 4.25 5.14
N ILE A 66 1.58 3.51 5.12
CA ILE A 66 1.29 2.45 6.07
C ILE A 66 2.38 1.38 6.05
N TYR A 67 2.71 0.84 4.87
CA TYR A 67 3.75 -0.18 4.77
C TYR A 67 5.12 0.36 5.21
N HIS A 68 5.43 1.62 4.90
CA HIS A 68 6.64 2.26 5.42
C HIS A 68 6.66 2.29 6.96
N GLN A 69 5.55 2.65 7.61
CA GLN A 69 5.45 2.63 9.08
C GLN A 69 5.59 1.22 9.67
N LEU A 70 5.14 0.19 8.95
CA LEU A 70 5.26 -1.21 9.37
C LEU A 70 6.70 -1.73 9.26
N VAL A 71 7.54 -1.19 8.37
CA VAL A 71 8.97 -1.58 8.24
C VAL A 71 9.72 -1.42 9.57
N ASP A 72 9.50 -0.32 10.28
CA ASP A 72 10.19 -0.06 11.56
C ASP A 72 9.62 -0.89 12.73
N LYS A 73 8.40 -1.42 12.58
CA LYS A 73 7.70 -2.21 13.60
C LYS A 73 7.92 -3.71 13.46
N SER A 74 8.29 -4.18 12.27
CA SER A 74 8.55 -5.60 12.00
C SER A 74 9.84 -6.06 12.69
N SER A 75 9.77 -7.17 13.43
CA SER A 75 10.93 -7.76 14.12
C SER A 75 11.76 -8.71 13.27
N ASP A 76 11.21 -9.23 12.16
CA ASP A 76 11.87 -10.23 11.32
C ASP A 76 12.25 -9.66 9.95
N ALA A 77 13.35 -10.17 9.38
CA ALA A 77 13.92 -9.65 8.14
C ALA A 77 13.04 -9.92 6.92
N VAL A 78 12.32 -11.05 6.90
CA VAL A 78 11.45 -11.46 5.77
C VAL A 78 10.28 -10.50 5.63
N THR A 79 9.53 -10.29 6.70
CA THR A 79 8.38 -9.40 6.74
C THR A 79 8.80 -7.95 6.48
N ARG A 80 9.93 -7.52 7.07
CA ARG A 80 10.47 -6.19 6.80
C ARG A 80 10.79 -5.98 5.31
N TYR A 81 11.39 -6.96 4.67
CA TYR A 81 11.67 -6.90 3.24
C TYR A 81 10.39 -6.87 2.39
N ASP A 82 9.38 -7.67 2.73
CA ASP A 82 8.07 -7.63 2.08
C ASP A 82 7.41 -6.25 2.20
N TYR A 83 7.45 -5.62 3.37
CA TYR A 83 6.93 -4.25 3.57
C TYR A 83 7.70 -3.20 2.78
N VAL A 84 9.01 -3.33 2.65
CA VAL A 84 9.81 -2.46 1.76
C VAL A 84 9.34 -2.59 0.32
N LEU A 85 9.16 -3.82 -0.18
CA LEU A 85 8.67 -4.06 -1.55
C LEU A 85 7.26 -3.48 -1.77
N LYS A 86 6.34 -3.74 -0.83
CA LYS A 86 4.97 -3.23 -0.90
C LYS A 86 4.92 -1.70 -0.81
N THR A 87 5.80 -1.09 0.00
CA THR A 87 5.95 0.38 0.05
C THR A 87 6.31 0.94 -1.34
N ILE A 88 7.33 0.37 -1.98
CA ILE A 88 7.78 0.82 -3.32
C ILE A 88 6.67 0.61 -4.36
N ASP A 89 6.02 -0.55 -4.35
CA ASP A 89 4.96 -0.89 -5.29
C ASP A 89 3.74 0.05 -5.16
N CYS A 90 3.27 0.29 -3.94
CA CYS A 90 2.16 1.21 -3.68
C CYS A 90 2.51 2.65 -4.06
N TYR A 91 3.72 3.11 -3.74
CA TYR A 91 4.20 4.44 -4.13
C TYR A 91 4.21 4.60 -5.66
N ASN A 92 4.84 3.67 -6.38
CA ASN A 92 4.92 3.72 -7.84
C ASN A 92 3.52 3.64 -8.48
N SER A 93 2.63 2.82 -7.93
CA SER A 93 1.26 2.69 -8.39
C SER A 93 0.45 3.97 -8.15
N ALA A 94 0.62 4.63 -7.00
CA ALA A 94 -0.03 5.90 -6.68
C ALA A 94 0.40 7.01 -7.64
N VAL A 95 1.72 7.20 -7.78
CA VAL A 95 2.31 8.24 -8.66
C VAL A 95 1.98 7.97 -10.12
N GLY A 96 1.99 6.70 -10.55
CA GLY A 96 1.65 6.30 -11.91
C GLY A 96 0.16 6.49 -12.25
N LYS A 97 -0.74 6.36 -11.26
CA LYS A 97 -2.18 6.56 -11.46
C LYS A 97 -2.56 8.05 -11.44
N ASP A 98 -2.10 8.80 -10.45
CA ASP A 98 -2.24 10.26 -10.39
C ASP A 98 -1.16 10.85 -9.46
N SER A 99 -0.10 11.39 -10.08
CA SER A 99 1.04 11.98 -9.38
C SER A 99 0.67 13.19 -8.52
N ASN A 100 -0.27 14.03 -8.97
CA ASN A 100 -0.64 15.23 -8.24
C ASN A 100 -1.43 14.86 -6.97
N ALA A 101 -2.41 13.96 -7.10
CA ALA A 101 -3.18 13.49 -5.96
C ALA A 101 -2.30 12.72 -4.95
N ALA A 102 -1.41 11.86 -5.42
CA ALA A 102 -0.48 11.13 -4.57
C ALA A 102 0.44 12.07 -3.78
N ARG A 103 1.07 13.05 -4.45
CA ARG A 103 1.97 14.02 -3.82
C ARG A 103 1.27 14.94 -2.84
N ALA A 104 0.04 15.37 -3.17
CA ALA A 104 -0.79 16.13 -2.24
C ALA A 104 -1.04 15.31 -0.96
N ARG A 105 -1.36 14.02 -1.10
CA ARG A 105 -1.57 13.12 0.04
C ARG A 105 -0.32 12.91 0.88
N PHE A 106 0.83 12.68 0.27
CA PHE A 106 2.12 12.56 0.98
C PHE A 106 2.45 13.84 1.78
N THR A 107 2.20 15.00 1.18
CA THR A 107 2.39 16.31 1.83
C THR A 107 1.45 16.50 3.02
N GLU A 108 0.16 16.17 2.86
CA GLU A 108 -0.84 16.23 3.93
C GLU A 108 -0.42 15.38 5.13
N LYS A 109 0.10 14.17 4.86
CA LYS A 109 0.57 13.23 5.88
C LYS A 109 1.96 13.54 6.42
N ARG A 110 2.65 14.55 5.86
CA ARG A 110 4.00 14.99 6.25
C ARG A 110 5.03 13.87 6.16
N VAL A 111 4.94 13.02 5.13
CA VAL A 111 5.90 11.95 4.86
C VAL A 111 6.54 12.19 3.50
N ASP A 112 7.87 12.29 3.45
CA ASP A 112 8.62 12.42 2.19
C ASP A 112 8.78 11.05 1.51
N MET A 113 7.70 10.60 0.87
CA MET A 113 7.68 9.29 0.22
C MET A 113 8.59 9.20 -1.01
N ASP A 114 8.92 10.32 -1.67
CA ASP A 114 9.89 10.36 -2.76
C ASP A 114 11.29 9.99 -2.22
N ALA A 115 11.67 10.53 -1.06
CA ALA A 115 12.92 10.18 -0.39
C ALA A 115 12.93 8.74 0.15
N VAL A 116 11.82 8.28 0.76
CA VAL A 116 11.67 6.90 1.27
C VAL A 116 11.82 5.91 0.13
N ALA A 117 11.05 6.06 -0.95
CA ALA A 117 11.09 5.15 -2.10
C ALA A 117 12.49 5.13 -2.75
N LYS A 118 13.15 6.28 -2.86
CA LYS A 118 14.53 6.37 -3.36
C LYS A 118 15.51 5.63 -2.44
N ASN A 119 15.40 5.80 -1.13
CA ASN A 119 16.26 5.11 -0.17
C ASN A 119 16.08 3.60 -0.23
N TYR A 120 14.83 3.12 -0.24
CA TYR A 120 14.52 1.70 -0.32
C TYR A 120 15.04 1.06 -1.62
N ASN A 121 14.81 1.70 -2.77
CA ASN A 121 15.37 1.21 -4.04
C ASN A 121 16.90 1.15 -4.03
N ALA A 122 17.57 2.16 -3.45
CA ALA A 122 19.03 2.19 -3.35
C ALA A 122 19.62 1.15 -2.39
N ASN A 123 18.84 0.69 -1.41
CA ASN A 123 19.29 -0.23 -0.36
C ASN A 123 18.62 -1.62 -0.46
N LEU A 124 17.93 -1.93 -1.56
CA LEU A 124 17.16 -3.16 -1.71
C LEU A 124 18.01 -4.42 -1.46
N SER A 125 19.26 -4.41 -1.93
CA SER A 125 20.23 -5.50 -1.73
C SER A 125 20.56 -5.75 -0.26
N LYS A 126 20.56 -4.71 0.59
CA LYS A 126 20.81 -4.86 2.03
C LYS A 126 19.65 -5.57 2.72
N PHE A 127 18.41 -5.26 2.34
CA PHE A 127 17.24 -5.97 2.86
C PHE A 127 17.21 -7.43 2.40
N GLN A 128 17.56 -7.70 1.13
CA GLN A 128 17.73 -9.05 0.61
C GLN A 128 18.82 -9.83 1.36
N GLN A 129 19.95 -9.20 1.65
CA GLN A 129 21.02 -9.83 2.43
C GLN A 129 20.55 -10.18 3.84
N ALA A 130 19.84 -9.25 4.53
CA ALA A 130 19.30 -9.52 5.86
C ALA A 130 18.32 -10.71 5.87
N VAL A 131 17.52 -10.89 4.82
CA VAL A 131 16.69 -12.08 4.64
C VAL A 131 17.56 -13.33 4.52
N SER A 132 18.56 -13.32 3.63
CA SER A 132 19.44 -14.47 3.45
C SER A 132 20.17 -14.84 4.74
N ASP A 133 20.67 -13.86 5.49
CA ASP A 133 21.35 -14.08 6.77
C ASP A 133 20.39 -14.72 7.79
N SER A 134 19.14 -14.28 7.84
CA SER A 134 18.13 -14.82 8.77
C SER A 134 17.74 -16.28 8.50
N MET A 135 17.91 -16.76 7.26
CA MET A 135 17.57 -18.13 6.86
C MET A 135 18.74 -19.12 7.00
N ASN A 136 19.95 -18.62 7.23
CA ASN A 136 21.16 -19.43 7.35
C ASN A 136 21.52 -19.76 8.81
N PHE A 137 20.59 -19.52 9.75
CA PHE A 137 20.71 -19.84 11.19
C PHE A 137 19.89 -21.07 11.56
#